data_AF-A0A8T3CN25-F1
#
_entry.id   AF-A0A8T3CN25-F1
#
_cell.length_a   1.000
_cell.length_b   1.000
_cell.length_c   1.000
_cell.angle_alpha   90.00
_cell.angle_beta   90.00
_cell.angle_gamma   90.00
#
_symmetry.space_group_name_H-M   'P 1'
#
loop_
_entity.id
_entity.type
_entity.pdbx_description
1 polymer ?
#
loop_
_entity_poly.entity_id
_entity_poly.type
_entity_poly.pdbx_seq_one_letter_code
_entity_poly.pdbx_strand_id
1 'polypeptide(L)'
;MYTFHILSLLCALALLVRAAPLPKTGPVMENPDFITALRDSTTLVNKILRDIPAVHASCVNSETLTLNPSAGQNLQYMVTALGIPSAPTLMAISADFTIEMSLNRMSEGLQLYQDLLSTVRTRVSTPEKLDDLLADIRDLLSQVLQMRELAQLEAGAQYGGSGLAAQLAEEYEVKVATHLALTQLQSFSQDMFRSLRNISRAKLVARN
;
A
#
# COMPACT_ATOMS: atom_id res chain seq x y z
N MET A 1 -17.30 -65.35 -10.82
CA MET A 1 -17.46 -64.40 -11.94
C MET A 1 -18.01 -63.02 -11.53
N TYR A 2 -17.85 -62.57 -10.27
CA TYR A 2 -18.29 -61.22 -9.83
C TYR A 2 -17.13 -60.32 -9.36
N THR A 3 -15.94 -60.87 -9.13
CA THR A 3 -14.78 -60.14 -8.63
C THR A 3 -14.06 -59.29 -9.70
N PHE A 4 -14.12 -59.70 -10.97
CA PHE A 4 -13.52 -58.94 -12.08
C PHE A 4 -14.31 -57.68 -12.45
N HIS A 5 -15.63 -57.66 -12.23
CA HIS A 5 -16.46 -56.49 -12.49
C HIS A 5 -16.30 -55.40 -11.44
N ILE A 6 -16.00 -55.76 -10.18
CA ILE A 6 -15.75 -54.80 -9.10
C ILE A 6 -14.42 -54.06 -9.32
N LEU A 7 -13.38 -54.75 -9.79
CA LEU A 7 -12.08 -54.14 -10.09
C LEU A 7 -12.14 -53.20 -11.30
N SER A 8 -12.93 -53.55 -12.32
CA SER A 8 -13.13 -52.70 -13.51
C SER A 8 -13.94 -51.43 -13.21
N LEU A 9 -14.86 -51.48 -12.24
CA LEU A 9 -15.66 -50.32 -11.83
C LEU A 9 -14.84 -49.33 -10.98
N LEU A 10 -13.95 -49.84 -10.13
CA LEU A 10 -13.01 -49.03 -9.33
C LEU A 10 -11.96 -48.32 -10.22
N CYS A 11 -11.53 -48.95 -11.31
CA CYS A 11 -10.57 -48.35 -12.23
C CYS A 11 -11.19 -47.22 -13.10
N ALA A 12 -12.51 -47.26 -13.34
CA ALA A 12 -13.22 -46.23 -14.09
C ALA A 12 -13.53 -44.98 -13.24
N LEU A 13 -13.73 -45.14 -11.94
CA LEU A 13 -13.94 -44.00 -11.01
C LEU A 13 -12.66 -43.24 -10.68
N ALA A 14 -11.49 -43.88 -10.75
CA ALA A 14 -10.19 -43.21 -10.58
C ALA A 14 -9.79 -42.29 -11.75
N LEU A 15 -10.35 -42.52 -12.95
CA LEU A 15 -10.12 -41.69 -14.14
C LEU A 15 -11.12 -40.53 -14.30
N LEU A 16 -12.12 -40.47 -13.42
CA LEU A 16 -13.16 -39.42 -13.40
C LEU A 16 -12.97 -38.37 -12.31
N VAL A 17 -11.82 -38.37 -11.62
CA VAL A 17 -11.29 -37.15 -10.98
C VAL A 17 -10.76 -36.25 -12.10
N ARG A 18 -11.73 -35.75 -12.87
CA ARG A 18 -11.58 -34.69 -13.83
C ARG A 18 -11.06 -33.52 -13.02
N ALA A 19 -9.79 -33.18 -13.24
CA ALA A 19 -9.18 -31.95 -12.80
C ALA A 19 -10.24 -30.86 -12.89
N ALA A 20 -10.62 -30.29 -11.73
CA ALA A 20 -11.33 -29.03 -11.73
C ALA A 20 -10.52 -28.10 -12.65
N PRO A 21 -11.15 -27.32 -13.53
CA PRO A 21 -10.41 -26.30 -14.24
C PRO A 21 -9.72 -25.47 -13.16
N LEU A 22 -8.40 -25.57 -13.07
CA LEU A 22 -7.63 -24.59 -12.33
C LEU A 22 -8.15 -23.23 -12.85
N PRO A 23 -8.44 -22.26 -11.96
CA PRO A 23 -8.73 -20.92 -12.39
C PRO A 23 -7.66 -20.58 -13.42
N LYS A 24 -8.07 -20.13 -14.61
CA LYS A 24 -7.15 -19.70 -15.66
C LYS A 24 -6.41 -18.47 -15.15
N THR A 25 -5.45 -18.69 -14.27
CA THR A 25 -4.35 -17.79 -13.96
C THR A 25 -3.43 -17.90 -15.17
N GLY A 26 -3.85 -17.30 -16.28
CA GLY A 26 -2.86 -16.64 -17.12
C GLY A 26 -2.05 -15.74 -16.19
N PRO A 27 -0.73 -15.60 -16.38
CA PRO A 27 0.08 -14.83 -15.46
C PRO A 27 -0.56 -13.43 -15.38
N VAL A 28 -1.11 -13.08 -14.22
CA VAL A 28 -1.84 -11.82 -13.96
C VAL A 28 -1.08 -10.60 -14.50
N MET A 29 0.26 -10.70 -14.56
CA MET A 29 1.19 -9.73 -15.14
C MET A 29 1.17 -9.56 -16.67
N GLU A 30 0.40 -10.35 -17.40
CA GLU A 30 0.12 -10.17 -18.83
C GLU A 30 -1.16 -9.37 -19.09
N ASN A 31 -1.98 -9.11 -18.06
CA ASN A 31 -3.18 -8.30 -18.20
C ASN A 31 -2.79 -6.83 -18.53
N PRO A 32 -3.23 -6.26 -19.67
CA PRO A 32 -2.88 -4.90 -20.08
C PRO A 32 -3.37 -3.83 -19.10
N ASP A 33 -4.51 -4.06 -18.44
CA ASP A 33 -5.06 -3.14 -17.44
C ASP A 33 -4.23 -3.18 -16.16
N PHE A 34 -3.74 -4.36 -15.76
CA PHE A 34 -2.83 -4.49 -14.62
C PHE A 34 -1.52 -3.75 -14.88
N ILE A 35 -0.98 -3.87 -16.09
CA ILE A 35 0.25 -3.18 -16.50
C ILE A 35 0.05 -1.66 -16.50
N THR A 36 -1.11 -1.20 -16.96
CA THR A 36 -1.48 0.22 -16.94
C THR A 36 -1.58 0.72 -15.51
N ALA A 37 -2.33 0.04 -14.64
CA ALA A 37 -2.46 0.40 -13.23
C ALA A 37 -1.10 0.40 -12.50
N LEU A 38 -0.21 -0.54 -12.81
CA LEU A 38 1.16 -0.58 -12.27
C LEU A 38 2.01 0.63 -12.68
N ARG A 39 1.93 1.02 -13.96
CA ARG A 39 2.63 2.21 -14.49
C ARG A 39 2.07 3.49 -13.88
N ASP A 40 0.75 3.59 -13.79
CA ASP A 40 0.06 4.77 -13.30
C ASP A 40 0.31 4.93 -11.79
N SER A 41 0.29 3.81 -11.03
CA SER A 41 0.75 3.77 -9.64
C SER A 41 2.19 4.27 -9.49
N THR A 42 3.11 3.83 -10.37
CA THR A 42 4.51 4.28 -10.34
C THR A 42 4.63 5.78 -10.60
N THR A 43 3.80 6.32 -11.49
CA THR A 43 3.76 7.76 -11.80
C THR A 43 3.24 8.57 -10.62
N LEU A 44 2.15 8.11 -9.99
CA LEU A 44 1.54 8.75 -8.83
C LEU A 44 2.47 8.71 -7.61
N VAL A 45 3.12 7.59 -7.32
CA VAL A 45 4.12 7.50 -6.23
C VAL A 45 5.24 8.52 -6.42
N ASN A 46 5.74 8.68 -7.65
CA ASN A 46 6.75 9.70 -7.95
C ASN A 46 6.21 11.12 -7.78
N LYS A 47 4.95 11.37 -8.13
CA LYS A 47 4.29 12.67 -7.92
C LYS A 47 4.22 12.98 -6.42
N ILE A 48 3.67 12.05 -5.63
CA ILE A 48 3.60 12.14 -4.16
C ILE A 48 4.98 12.45 -3.56
N LEU A 49 6.03 11.73 -3.95
CA LEU A 49 7.39 11.98 -3.46
C LEU A 49 7.91 13.40 -3.76
N ARG A 50 7.53 13.97 -4.92
CA ARG A 50 7.90 15.34 -5.31
C ARG A 50 7.07 16.41 -4.59
N ASP A 51 5.82 16.09 -4.25
CA ASP A 51 4.89 17.06 -3.67
C ASP A 51 5.06 17.17 -2.14
N ILE A 52 5.49 16.09 -1.47
CA ILE A 52 5.71 16.06 -0.01
C ILE A 52 6.53 17.26 0.51
N PRO A 53 7.70 17.63 -0.06
CA PRO A 53 8.44 18.80 0.42
C PRO A 53 7.65 20.11 0.34
N ALA A 54 6.86 20.30 -0.73
CA ALA A 54 6.07 21.51 -0.92
C ALA A 54 4.87 21.57 0.03
N VAL A 55 4.27 20.42 0.35
CA VAL A 55 3.20 20.27 1.35
C VAL A 55 3.76 20.51 2.74
N HIS A 56 4.88 19.86 3.08
CA HIS A 56 5.55 20.02 4.37
C HIS A 56 5.90 21.49 4.64
N ALA A 57 6.51 22.18 3.68
CA ALA A 57 6.85 23.60 3.82
C ALA A 57 5.61 24.51 3.98
N SER A 58 4.46 24.09 3.45
CA SER A 58 3.21 24.86 3.59
C SER A 58 2.53 24.65 4.94
N CYS A 59 2.55 23.41 5.46
CA CYS A 59 1.81 23.05 6.68
C CYS A 59 2.66 23.09 7.95
N VAL A 60 3.99 22.98 7.82
CA VAL A 60 4.94 22.89 8.94
C VAL A 60 5.89 24.08 8.87
N ASN A 61 5.45 25.22 9.38
CA ASN A 61 6.31 26.40 9.54
C ASN A 61 7.10 26.28 10.87
N SER A 62 8.18 25.51 10.85
CA SER A 62 9.07 25.29 12.00
C SER A 62 10.50 25.01 11.53
N GLU A 63 11.48 25.69 12.12
CA GLU A 63 12.91 25.51 11.82
C GLU A 63 13.46 24.16 12.31
N THR A 64 12.79 23.52 13.27
CA THR A 64 13.27 22.29 13.92
C THR A 64 12.67 21.01 13.32
N LEU A 65 11.50 21.11 12.66
CA LEU A 65 10.79 19.98 12.06
C LEU A 65 11.12 19.85 10.57
N THR A 66 12.34 19.41 10.25
CA THR A 66 12.79 19.24 8.85
C THR A 66 12.64 17.80 8.37
N LEU A 67 12.38 17.59 7.08
CA LEU A 67 12.31 16.25 6.47
C LEU A 67 13.65 15.48 6.44
N ASN A 68 14.72 16.02 7.06
CA ASN A 68 16.02 15.36 7.12
C ASN A 68 16.01 14.29 8.22
N PRO A 69 16.35 13.01 7.93
CA PRO A 69 16.30 11.91 8.89
C PRO A 69 17.07 12.14 10.20
N SER A 70 18.12 12.97 10.17
CA SER A 70 18.94 13.29 11.36
C SER A 70 18.22 14.17 12.39
N ALA A 71 17.14 14.87 12.01
CA ALA A 71 16.39 15.74 12.91
C ALA A 71 15.32 14.99 13.74
N GLY A 72 14.96 13.75 13.35
CA GLY A 72 13.80 13.02 13.86
C GLY A 72 14.02 12.14 15.10
N GLN A 73 15.26 11.93 15.55
CA GLN A 73 15.57 11.03 16.68
C GLN A 73 14.90 11.46 18.01
N ASN A 74 14.45 12.71 18.12
CA ASN A 74 13.86 13.26 19.35
C ASN A 74 12.32 13.20 19.42
N LEU A 75 11.62 12.67 18.40
CA LEU A 75 10.14 12.67 18.36
C LEU A 75 9.49 11.31 18.63
N GLN A 76 10.27 10.28 18.96
CA GLN A 76 9.73 8.92 19.19
C GLN A 76 8.67 8.89 20.30
N TYR A 77 8.85 9.68 21.37
CA TYR A 77 7.85 9.84 22.42
C TYR A 77 6.53 10.44 21.90
N MET A 78 6.62 11.42 20.99
CA MET A 78 5.45 12.08 20.39
C MET A 78 4.67 11.13 19.48
N VAL A 79 5.33 10.22 18.75
CA VAL A 79 4.65 9.19 17.95
C VAL A 79 3.70 8.38 18.83
N THR A 80 4.17 7.94 20.00
CA THR A 80 3.36 7.17 20.95
C THR A 80 2.27 8.02 21.59
N ALA A 81 2.58 9.24 22.04
CA ALA A 81 1.62 10.13 22.68
C ALA A 81 0.46 10.52 21.74
N LEU A 82 0.77 10.77 20.46
CA LEU A 82 -0.21 11.13 19.43
C LEU A 82 -0.96 9.92 18.85
N GLY A 83 -0.60 8.69 19.26
CA GLY A 83 -1.23 7.47 18.77
C GLY A 83 -1.05 7.25 17.27
N ILE A 84 0.07 7.70 16.69
CA ILE A 84 0.38 7.53 15.27
C ILE A 84 0.85 6.09 15.04
N PRO A 85 0.12 5.26 14.29
CA PRO A 85 0.52 3.88 14.05
C PRO A 85 1.68 3.84 13.05
N SER A 86 2.48 2.78 13.12
CA SER A 86 3.56 2.56 12.17
C SER A 86 3.03 2.12 10.80
N ALA A 87 3.68 2.59 9.74
CA ALA A 87 3.36 2.17 8.39
C ALA A 87 3.59 0.66 8.19
N PRO A 88 2.76 -0.02 7.38
CA PRO A 88 3.01 -1.40 7.01
C PRO A 88 4.35 -1.52 6.25
N THR A 89 5.13 -2.54 6.61
CA THR A 89 6.43 -2.78 5.97
C THR A 89 6.24 -3.36 4.58
N LEU A 90 6.94 -2.78 3.60
CA LEU A 90 7.07 -3.30 2.26
C LEU A 90 8.47 -3.91 2.08
N MET A 91 8.52 -5.09 1.48
CA MET A 91 9.76 -5.84 1.27
C MET A 91 9.94 -6.20 -0.21
N ALA A 92 11.14 -6.64 -0.57
CA ALA A 92 11.37 -7.22 -1.88
C ALA A 92 10.54 -8.50 -2.05
N ILE A 93 10.01 -8.72 -3.25
CA ILE A 93 9.22 -9.90 -3.55
C ILE A 93 10.08 -11.15 -3.38
N SER A 94 9.59 -12.11 -2.60
CA SER A 94 10.26 -13.37 -2.28
C SER A 94 9.23 -14.48 -2.05
N ALA A 95 9.68 -15.68 -1.70
CA ALA A 95 8.78 -16.76 -1.31
C ALA A 95 7.94 -16.40 -0.07
N ASP A 96 8.52 -15.65 0.86
CA ASP A 96 7.89 -15.26 2.13
C ASP A 96 7.17 -13.91 2.06
N PHE A 97 7.34 -13.16 0.96
CA PHE A 97 6.69 -11.87 0.72
C PHE A 97 6.18 -11.79 -0.72
N THR A 98 4.93 -12.19 -0.91
CA THR A 98 4.31 -12.33 -2.23
C THR A 98 3.84 -10.99 -2.80
N ILE A 99 3.46 -10.96 -4.09
CA ILE A 99 2.82 -9.79 -4.72
C ILE A 99 1.52 -9.45 -4.00
N GLU A 100 0.74 -10.44 -3.60
CA GLU A 100 -0.48 -10.25 -2.82
C GLU A 100 -0.20 -9.53 -1.49
N MET A 101 0.79 -10.02 -0.73
CA MET A 101 1.20 -9.38 0.52
C MET A 101 1.65 -7.93 0.26
N SER A 102 2.44 -7.70 -0.79
CA SER A 102 2.87 -6.37 -1.18
C SER A 102 1.69 -5.44 -1.48
N LEU A 103 0.72 -5.88 -2.29
CA LEU A 103 -0.43 -5.06 -2.67
C LEU A 103 -1.37 -4.80 -1.48
N ASN A 104 -1.55 -5.78 -0.59
CA ASN A 104 -2.31 -5.62 0.66
C ASN A 104 -1.66 -4.56 1.56
N ARG A 105 -0.34 -4.67 1.80
CA ARG A 105 0.43 -3.71 2.60
C ARG A 105 0.44 -2.31 1.97
N MET A 106 0.50 -2.22 0.64
CA MET A 106 0.34 -0.94 -0.08
C MET A 106 -1.02 -0.30 0.22
N SER A 107 -2.12 -1.06 0.06
CA SER A 107 -3.46 -0.53 0.31
C SER A 107 -3.68 -0.15 1.78
N GLU A 108 -3.22 -0.95 2.74
CA GLU A 108 -3.27 -0.63 4.17
C GLU A 108 -2.52 0.68 4.48
N GLY A 109 -1.32 0.86 3.92
CA GLY A 109 -0.52 2.06 4.17
C GLY A 109 -1.14 3.30 3.54
N LEU A 110 -1.71 3.19 2.33
CA LEU A 110 -2.39 4.31 1.69
C LEU A 110 -3.67 4.72 2.44
N GLN A 111 -4.43 3.75 2.97
CA GLN A 111 -5.58 4.03 3.84
C GLN A 111 -5.14 4.74 5.13
N LEU A 112 -4.07 4.25 5.76
CA LEU A 112 -3.47 4.89 6.92
C LEU A 112 -3.13 6.37 6.65
N TYR A 113 -2.43 6.66 5.56
CA TYR A 113 -2.04 8.04 5.27
C TYR A 113 -3.20 8.93 4.86
N GLN A 114 -4.23 8.41 4.19
CA GLN A 114 -5.47 9.17 3.98
C GLN A 114 -6.10 9.57 5.31
N ASP A 115 -6.17 8.66 6.27
CA ASP A 115 -6.78 8.91 7.58
C ASP A 115 -5.97 9.94 8.40
N LEU A 116 -4.65 9.73 8.54
CA LEU A 116 -3.76 10.64 9.26
C LEU A 116 -3.78 12.05 8.65
N LEU A 117 -3.61 12.14 7.32
CA LEU A 117 -3.53 13.42 6.63
C LEU A 117 -4.88 14.13 6.59
N SER A 118 -5.99 13.40 6.44
CA SER A 118 -7.34 14.00 6.54
C SER A 118 -7.62 14.54 7.93
N THR A 119 -7.13 13.86 8.97
CA THR A 119 -7.25 14.32 10.36
C THR A 119 -6.54 15.65 10.57
N VAL A 120 -5.26 15.76 10.20
CA VAL A 120 -4.51 17.02 10.34
C VAL A 120 -5.01 18.10 9.38
N ARG A 121 -5.53 17.72 8.21
CA ARG A 121 -6.13 18.65 7.23
C ARG A 121 -7.24 19.50 7.81
N THR A 122 -8.02 18.98 8.76
CA THR A 122 -9.06 19.76 9.46
C THR A 122 -8.52 20.86 10.39
N ARG A 123 -7.22 20.85 10.67
CA ARG A 123 -6.57 21.70 11.67
C ARG A 123 -5.49 22.63 11.12
N VAL A 124 -5.04 22.43 9.88
CA VAL A 124 -4.02 23.28 9.25
C VAL A 124 -4.66 24.51 8.59
N SER A 125 -3.97 25.65 8.65
CA SER A 125 -4.49 26.92 8.14
C SER A 125 -4.46 27.05 6.61
N THR A 126 -3.58 26.30 5.93
CA THR A 126 -3.41 26.31 4.46
C THR A 126 -3.48 24.88 3.92
N PRO A 127 -4.69 24.33 3.71
CA PRO A 127 -4.88 22.93 3.37
C PRO A 127 -4.73 22.62 1.88
N GLU A 128 -4.57 23.60 0.99
CA GLU A 128 -4.73 23.41 -0.47
C GLU A 128 -3.76 22.37 -1.04
N LYS A 129 -2.46 22.48 -0.72
CA LYS A 129 -1.48 21.49 -1.18
C LYS A 129 -1.67 20.12 -0.53
N LEU A 130 -2.19 20.10 0.70
CA LEU A 130 -2.50 18.86 1.40
C LEU A 130 -3.72 18.17 0.78
N ASP A 131 -4.70 18.93 0.30
CA ASP A 131 -5.85 18.44 -0.45
C ASP A 131 -5.43 17.81 -1.78
N ASP A 132 -4.51 18.44 -2.50
CA ASP A 132 -3.91 17.89 -3.72
C ASP A 132 -3.18 16.56 -3.44
N LEU A 133 -2.38 16.52 -2.37
CA LEU A 133 -1.67 15.32 -1.95
C LEU A 133 -2.63 14.19 -1.53
N LEU A 134 -3.70 14.53 -0.81
CA LEU A 134 -4.75 13.58 -0.42
C LEU A 134 -5.48 13.00 -1.66
N ALA A 135 -5.73 13.84 -2.67
CA ALA A 135 -6.31 13.38 -3.93
C ALA A 135 -5.37 12.40 -4.64
N ASP A 136 -4.07 12.69 -4.72
CA ASP A 136 -3.09 11.77 -5.33
C ASP A 136 -2.98 10.44 -4.58
N ILE A 137 -3.03 10.45 -3.25
CA ILE A 137 -3.02 9.23 -2.43
C ILE A 137 -4.29 8.40 -2.68
N ARG A 138 -5.45 9.04 -2.82
CA ARG A 138 -6.71 8.37 -3.13
C ARG A 138 -6.70 7.74 -4.53
N ASP A 139 -6.17 8.47 -5.50
CA ASP A 139 -6.05 7.97 -6.87
C ASP A 139 -5.08 6.79 -6.91
N LEU A 140 -3.95 6.87 -6.19
CA LEU A 140 -2.99 5.77 -6.06
C LEU A 140 -3.62 4.55 -5.37
N LEU A 141 -4.40 4.74 -4.30
CA LEU A 141 -5.13 3.66 -3.65
C LEU A 141 -6.07 2.96 -4.63
N SER A 142 -6.78 3.74 -5.46
CA SER A 142 -7.67 3.20 -6.48
C SER A 142 -6.92 2.33 -7.50
N GLN A 143 -5.73 2.76 -7.95
CA GLN A 143 -4.88 1.95 -8.82
C GLN A 143 -4.40 0.65 -8.16
N VAL A 144 -4.03 0.70 -6.87
CA VAL A 144 -3.61 -0.49 -6.11
C VAL A 144 -4.76 -1.47 -5.93
N LEU A 145 -5.96 -0.99 -5.61
CA LEU A 145 -7.15 -1.83 -5.49
C LEU A 145 -7.53 -2.47 -6.84
N GLN A 146 -7.42 -1.71 -7.94
CA GLN A 146 -7.63 -2.24 -9.28
C GLN A 146 -6.63 -3.37 -9.60
N MET A 147 -5.33 -3.19 -9.27
CA MET A 147 -4.35 -4.26 -9.45
C MET A 147 -4.70 -5.52 -8.65
N ARG A 148 -5.27 -5.38 -7.45
CA ARG A 148 -5.71 -6.52 -6.63
C ARG A 148 -6.91 -7.25 -7.22
N GLU A 149 -7.90 -6.50 -7.70
CA GLU A 149 -9.07 -7.06 -8.38
C GLU A 149 -8.66 -7.84 -9.64
N LEU A 150 -7.82 -7.25 -10.47
CA LEU A 150 -7.28 -7.89 -11.68
C LEU A 150 -6.42 -9.11 -11.38
N ALA A 151 -5.82 -9.15 -10.19
CA ALA A 151 -5.06 -10.27 -9.66
C ALA A 151 -5.93 -11.34 -8.98
N GLN A 152 -7.26 -11.15 -8.92
CA GLN A 152 -8.21 -12.04 -8.24
C GLN A 152 -7.85 -12.26 -6.76
N LEU A 153 -7.31 -11.23 -6.11
CA LEU A 153 -6.95 -11.29 -4.70
C LEU A 153 -8.15 -10.97 -3.83
N GLU A 154 -8.30 -11.73 -2.76
CA GLU A 154 -9.36 -11.53 -1.77
C GLU A 154 -9.29 -10.13 -1.13
N ALA A 155 -10.42 -9.70 -0.57
CA ALA A 155 -10.48 -8.48 0.20
C ALA A 155 -9.54 -8.58 1.42
N GLY A 156 -8.60 -7.65 1.51
CA GLY A 156 -7.60 -7.57 2.57
C GLY A 156 -8.24 -7.12 3.88
N ALA A 157 -7.49 -7.25 4.97
CA ALA A 157 -7.93 -6.77 6.28
C ALA A 157 -8.32 -5.29 6.22
N GLN A 158 -9.40 -4.92 6.90
CA GLN A 158 -9.83 -3.53 7.00
C GLN A 158 -8.88 -2.74 7.91
N TYR A 159 -8.47 -1.56 7.44
CA TYR A 159 -7.73 -0.59 8.24
C TYR A 159 -8.55 -0.16 9.47
N GLY A 160 -7.93 -0.24 10.65
CA GLY A 160 -8.59 -0.05 11.96
C GLY A 160 -8.74 1.41 12.42
N GLY A 161 -8.38 2.40 11.59
CA GLY A 161 -8.41 3.81 11.99
C GLY A 161 -7.21 4.22 12.86
N SER A 162 -6.91 5.52 12.88
CA SER A 162 -5.92 6.12 13.77
C SER A 162 -6.57 6.74 15.00
N GLY A 163 -5.85 6.75 16.13
CA GLY A 163 -6.27 7.45 17.35
C GLY A 163 -5.96 8.95 17.33
N LEU A 164 -5.45 9.48 16.21
CA LEU A 164 -4.82 10.80 16.13
C LEU A 164 -5.78 11.94 16.47
N ALA A 165 -7.03 11.88 15.99
CA ALA A 165 -7.99 12.98 16.14
C ALA A 165 -8.27 13.36 17.60
N ALA A 166 -8.21 12.37 18.51
CA ALA A 166 -8.42 12.58 19.94
C ALA A 166 -7.24 13.28 20.65
N GLN A 167 -6.05 13.28 20.03
CA GLN A 167 -4.79 13.76 20.61
C GLN A 167 -4.34 15.10 20.04
N LEU A 168 -5.04 15.67 19.05
CA LEU A 168 -4.71 16.98 18.47
C LEU A 168 -5.44 18.09 19.24
N ALA A 169 -4.87 18.55 20.34
CA ALA A 169 -5.40 19.66 21.14
C ALA A 169 -4.77 21.01 20.74
N GLU A 170 -3.46 21.02 20.47
CA GLU A 170 -2.67 22.24 20.28
C GLU A 170 -2.09 22.39 18.86
N GLU A 171 -1.75 23.62 18.47
CA GLU A 171 -1.16 23.92 17.15
C GLU A 171 0.20 23.22 16.96
N TYR A 172 1.00 23.10 18.03
CA TYR A 172 2.28 22.41 17.98
C TYR A 172 2.10 20.91 17.68
N GLU A 173 1.12 20.26 18.32
CA GLU A 173 0.81 18.85 18.09
C GLU A 173 0.36 18.61 16.65
N VAL A 174 -0.43 19.53 16.07
CA VAL A 174 -0.82 19.49 14.66
C VAL A 174 0.41 19.56 13.75
N LYS A 175 1.36 20.47 14.03
CA LYS A 175 2.61 20.59 13.25
C LYS A 175 3.47 19.33 13.37
N VAL A 176 3.62 18.78 14.58
CA VAL A 176 4.38 17.55 14.83
C VAL A 176 3.72 16.35 14.15
N ALA A 177 2.40 16.18 14.29
CA ALA A 177 1.66 15.11 13.63
C ALA A 177 1.77 15.20 12.11
N THR A 178 1.63 16.40 11.55
CA THR A 178 1.81 16.65 10.11
C THR A 178 3.22 16.30 9.66
N HIS A 179 4.24 16.75 10.38
CA HIS A 179 5.64 16.43 10.09
C HIS A 179 5.90 14.92 10.13
N LEU A 180 5.43 14.22 11.17
CA LEU A 180 5.61 12.78 11.32
C LEU A 180 4.87 12.00 10.22
N ALA A 181 3.62 12.35 9.91
CA ALA A 181 2.84 11.71 8.87
C ALA A 181 3.48 11.86 7.49
N LEU A 182 3.94 13.07 7.14
CA LEU A 182 4.60 13.33 5.85
C LEU A 182 5.98 12.66 5.75
N THR A 183 6.73 12.60 6.86
CA THR A 183 8.03 11.91 6.90
C THR A 183 7.86 10.40 6.72
N GLN A 184 6.92 9.79 7.44
CA GLN A 184 6.61 8.37 7.28
C GLN A 184 6.07 8.07 5.88
N LEU A 185 5.18 8.92 5.33
CA LEU A 185 4.66 8.79 3.97
C LEU A 185 5.79 8.85 2.93
N GLN A 186 6.78 9.72 3.14
CA GLN A 186 7.93 9.80 2.24
C GLN A 186 8.71 8.48 2.22
N SER A 187 9.05 7.94 3.39
CA SER A 187 9.75 6.65 3.49
C SER A 187 8.92 5.52 2.86
N PHE A 188 7.64 5.44 3.21
CA PHE A 188 6.73 4.43 2.66
C PHE A 188 6.58 4.54 1.14
N SER A 189 6.49 5.76 0.60
CA SER A 189 6.38 5.99 -0.84
C SER A 189 7.66 5.58 -1.59
N GLN A 190 8.84 5.76 -0.98
CA GLN A 190 10.09 5.20 -1.54
C GLN A 190 10.06 3.67 -1.57
N ASP A 191 9.56 3.03 -0.52
CA ASP A 191 9.41 1.58 -0.46
C ASP A 191 8.36 1.06 -1.45
N MET A 192 7.26 1.78 -1.63
CA MET A 192 6.28 1.51 -2.68
C MET A 192 6.91 1.58 -4.06
N PHE A 193 7.68 2.64 -4.35
CA PHE A 193 8.36 2.78 -5.64
C PHE A 193 9.30 1.60 -5.92
N ARG A 194 10.09 1.18 -4.92
CA ARG A 194 10.96 -0.01 -5.01
C ARG A 194 10.15 -1.28 -5.27
N SER A 195 9.03 -1.44 -4.57
CA SER A 195 8.16 -2.62 -4.65
C SER A 195 7.44 -2.71 -6.00
N LEU A 196 6.87 -1.62 -6.50
CA LEU A 196 6.24 -1.54 -7.82
C LEU A 196 7.26 -1.89 -8.93
N ARG A 197 8.49 -1.39 -8.81
CA ARG A 197 9.58 -1.76 -9.72
C ARG A 197 9.91 -3.26 -9.66
N ASN A 198 9.89 -3.87 -8.47
CA ASN A 198 10.13 -5.30 -8.31
C ASN A 198 9.00 -6.14 -8.94
N ILE A 199 7.74 -5.75 -8.75
CA ILE A 199 6.57 -6.38 -9.39
C ILE A 199 6.70 -6.30 -10.92
N SER A 200 7.08 -5.14 -11.45
CA SER A 200 7.35 -4.94 -12.88
C SER A 200 8.47 -5.84 -13.40
N ARG A 201 9.50 -6.12 -12.60
CA ARG A 201 10.62 -6.99 -12.99
C ARG A 201 10.32 -8.47 -12.86
N ALA A 202 9.53 -8.88 -11.87
CA ALA A 202 9.08 -10.27 -11.74
C ALA A 202 8.38 -10.76 -13.02
N LYS A 203 7.79 -9.84 -13.80
CA LYS A 203 7.19 -10.09 -15.11
C LYS A 203 8.21 -10.46 -16.19
N LEU A 204 9.41 -9.89 -16.14
CA LEU A 204 10.42 -10.11 -17.16
C LEU A 204 11.08 -11.49 -17.03
N VAL A 205 11.12 -12.06 -15.83
CA VAL A 205 11.73 -13.38 -15.58
C VAL A 205 10.81 -14.51 -16.03
N ALA A 206 9.49 -14.36 -15.95
CA ALA A 206 8.52 -15.38 -16.40
C ALA A 206 8.42 -15.53 -17.93
N ARG A 207 9.20 -14.76 -18.71
CA ARG A 207 9.15 -14.70 -20.18
C ARG A 207 10.38 -15.33 -20.86
N ASN A 208 11.33 -15.86 -20.10
CA ASN A 208 12.51 -16.60 -20.58
C ASN A 208 12.42 -18.08 -20.17
#